data_AF-A0A1I4X4E0-F1
#
_entry.id   AF-A0A1I4X4E0-F1
#
_cell.length_a   1.000
_cell.length_b   1.000
_cell.length_c   1.000
_cell.angle_alpha   90.00
_cell.angle_beta   90.00
_cell.angle_gamma   90.00
#
_symmetry.space_group_name_H-M   'P 1'
#
loop_
_entity.id
_entity.type
_entity.pdbx_description
1 polymer ?
#
loop_
_entity_poly.entity_id
_entity_poly.type
_entity_poly.pdbx_seq_one_letter_code
_entity_poly.pdbx_strand_id
1 'polypeptide(L)'
;MKKIVLLLGGILCSTVINAQVGIGTLSPNKSAQLEIAAKDRGILIPRVPLKSITDAVTISNGNVESLLVFNTNPSNSLSRGYYYWLDNRWNRIINETDLSIVLKTVGLVDGTNTTVESSIDPTDPNKTNWKVNVATAKGANGTTPSNLGVVKEAAENPSVVISQDGELSVSFETMHAIKQVNQDYNAKLADVVLFGDASVSSITIALPNPVNNKGKKFTIKKYDDNESNFVNVTGQIEGVSGGLYTALPYSGWNLVSDGTVWKIIEKF
;
A
#
# COMPACT_ATOMS: atom_id res chain seq x y z
N MET A 1 -67.96 -53.11 78.72
CA MET A 1 -69.01 -52.39 77.97
C MET A 1 -68.54 -50.95 77.77
N LYS A 2 -68.18 -50.60 76.52
CA LYS A 2 -68.84 -49.58 75.67
C LYS A 2 -68.21 -48.18 75.88
N LYS A 3 -67.23 -47.85 75.02
CA LYS A 3 -67.38 -46.96 73.84
C LYS A 3 -67.61 -45.49 74.24
N ILE A 4 -66.56 -44.67 74.14
CA ILE A 4 -66.50 -43.50 73.24
C ILE A 4 -65.03 -43.31 72.87
N VAL A 5 -64.70 -43.89 71.72
CA VAL A 5 -63.60 -43.49 70.85
C VAL A 5 -64.17 -42.41 69.92
N LEU A 6 -63.32 -41.47 69.51
CA LEU A 6 -63.54 -40.33 68.60
C LEU A 6 -64.23 -39.12 69.22
N LEU A 7 -63.48 -38.01 69.34
CA LEU A 7 -63.48 -36.99 68.30
C LEU A 7 -62.26 -36.06 68.44
N LEU A 8 -61.48 -36.00 67.34
CA LEU A 8 -60.60 -34.91 66.90
C LEU A 8 -59.38 -34.63 67.80
N GLY A 9 -58.18 -35.13 67.46
CA GLY A 9 -57.59 -34.89 66.15
C GLY A 9 -57.20 -33.41 65.95
N GLY A 10 -56.82 -32.71 67.01
CA GLY A 10 -56.14 -31.42 66.90
C GLY A 10 -54.64 -31.62 66.73
N ILE A 11 -54.24 -32.14 65.57
CA ILE A 11 -52.89 -31.99 65.05
C ILE A 11 -52.54 -30.49 65.18
N LEU A 12 -51.66 -30.16 66.11
CA LEU A 12 -50.83 -28.94 66.04
C LEU A 12 -49.89 -29.15 64.84
N CYS A 13 -50.45 -29.11 63.64
CA CYS A 13 -49.71 -28.82 62.43
C CYS A 13 -49.35 -27.35 62.60
N SER A 14 -48.16 -27.10 63.14
CA SER A 14 -47.48 -25.85 62.87
C SER A 14 -47.22 -25.83 61.37
N THR A 15 -48.18 -25.37 60.59
CA THR A 15 -47.92 -25.01 59.20
C THR A 15 -46.94 -23.84 59.25
N VAL A 16 -45.77 -24.05 58.66
CA VAL A 16 -44.84 -22.96 58.41
C VAL A 16 -45.52 -22.02 57.41
N ILE A 17 -46.08 -20.93 57.91
CA ILE A 17 -46.56 -19.84 57.07
C ILE A 17 -45.31 -19.11 56.58
N ASN A 18 -44.93 -19.35 55.33
CA ASN A 18 -43.91 -18.54 54.66
C ASN A 18 -44.53 -17.17 54.38
N ALA A 19 -44.13 -16.14 55.13
CA ALA A 19 -44.51 -14.77 54.86
C ALA A 19 -43.56 -14.19 53.79
N GLN A 20 -44.05 -14.08 52.57
CA GLN A 20 -43.44 -13.24 51.53
C GLN A 20 -43.52 -11.77 51.92
N VAL A 21 -42.46 -10.99 51.69
CA VAL A 21 -42.44 -9.58 52.05
C VAL A 21 -42.99 -8.77 50.88
N GLY A 22 -44.14 -8.12 51.09
CA GLY A 22 -44.70 -7.15 50.15
C GLY A 22 -44.58 -5.74 50.71
N ILE A 23 -43.99 -4.82 49.96
CA ILE A 23 -44.02 -3.38 50.26
C ILE A 23 -44.87 -2.70 49.19
N GLY A 24 -46.03 -2.16 49.58
CA GLY A 24 -46.96 -1.51 48.65
C GLY A 24 -47.87 -2.46 47.86
N THR A 25 -47.85 -3.77 48.17
CA THR A 25 -48.80 -4.77 47.66
C THR A 25 -49.23 -5.73 48.77
N LEU A 26 -50.51 -6.10 48.81
CA LEU A 26 -51.05 -7.10 49.75
C LEU A 26 -50.95 -8.54 49.21
N SER A 27 -50.67 -8.68 47.92
CA SER A 27 -50.56 -9.98 47.24
C SER A 27 -49.27 -10.05 46.45
N PRO A 28 -48.09 -10.18 47.11
CA PRO A 28 -46.83 -10.37 46.40
C PRO A 28 -46.89 -11.58 45.47
N ASN A 29 -46.13 -11.51 44.38
CA ASN A 29 -45.92 -12.60 43.45
C ASN A 29 -45.35 -13.81 44.20
N LYS A 30 -45.94 -14.98 44.00
CA LYS A 30 -45.54 -16.22 44.69
C LYS A 30 -44.10 -16.65 44.39
N SER A 31 -43.50 -16.13 43.32
CA SER A 31 -42.10 -16.36 42.96
C SER A 31 -41.11 -15.35 43.57
N ALA A 32 -41.59 -14.38 44.35
CA ALA A 32 -40.77 -13.33 44.94
C ALA A 32 -40.70 -13.44 46.47
N GLN A 33 -39.50 -13.48 47.02
CA GLN A 33 -39.29 -13.39 48.47
C GLN A 33 -39.54 -11.96 49.00
N LEU A 34 -39.30 -10.96 48.14
CA LEU A 34 -39.57 -9.54 48.36
C LEU A 34 -40.15 -8.92 47.07
N GLU A 35 -41.31 -8.28 47.17
CA GLU A 35 -41.87 -7.44 46.10
C GLU A 35 -42.08 -6.01 46.62
N ILE A 36 -41.66 -5.03 45.83
CA ILE A 36 -41.86 -3.61 46.12
C ILE A 36 -42.65 -3.01 44.97
N ALA A 37 -43.91 -2.67 45.24
CA ALA A 37 -44.86 -2.14 44.27
C ALA A 37 -45.22 -0.69 44.60
N ALA A 38 -45.00 0.22 43.66
CA ALA A 38 -45.39 1.61 43.73
C ALA A 38 -45.64 2.17 42.31
N LYS A 39 -46.50 3.19 42.18
CA LYS A 39 -46.77 3.83 40.89
C LYS A 39 -45.83 5.00 40.58
N ASP A 40 -45.36 5.68 41.61
CA ASP A 40 -44.71 7.00 41.55
C ASP A 40 -43.47 7.11 42.45
N ARG A 41 -43.01 5.98 43.01
CA ARG A 41 -41.88 5.92 43.96
C ARG A 41 -40.96 4.76 43.61
N GLY A 42 -39.67 4.91 43.95
CA GLY A 42 -38.64 3.90 43.74
C GLY A 42 -37.96 3.46 45.04
N ILE A 43 -36.88 2.68 44.90
CA ILE A 43 -36.10 2.16 46.01
C ILE A 43 -34.76 2.93 46.08
N LEU A 44 -34.42 3.43 47.26
CA LEU A 44 -33.06 3.91 47.52
C LEU A 44 -32.19 2.74 48.00
N ILE A 45 -31.35 2.24 47.10
CA ILE A 45 -30.30 1.29 47.44
C ILE A 45 -29.30 1.96 48.40
N PRO A 46 -28.74 1.22 49.39
CA PRO A 46 -27.74 1.75 50.33
C PRO A 46 -26.62 2.51 49.62
N ARG A 47 -26.40 3.76 50.06
CA ARG A 47 -25.38 4.66 49.51
C ARG A 47 -24.09 4.51 50.30
N VAL A 48 -23.09 3.87 49.69
CA VAL A 48 -21.85 3.47 50.36
C VAL A 48 -20.66 4.19 49.72
N PRO A 49 -19.78 4.86 50.49
CA PRO A 49 -18.58 5.50 49.95
C PRO A 49 -17.45 4.48 49.78
N LEU A 50 -17.49 3.69 48.71
CA LEU A 50 -16.47 2.66 48.46
C LEU A 50 -15.08 3.31 48.28
N LYS A 51 -14.04 2.65 48.81
CA LYS A 51 -12.66 3.15 48.77
C LYS A 51 -11.87 2.63 47.56
N SER A 52 -12.18 1.41 47.11
CA SER A 52 -11.52 0.76 45.98
C SER A 52 -12.40 -0.37 45.41
N ILE A 53 -12.00 -0.93 44.26
CA ILE A 53 -12.74 -2.03 43.63
C ILE A 53 -12.69 -3.33 44.45
N THR A 54 -11.74 -3.47 45.38
CA THR A 54 -11.59 -4.62 46.28
C THR A 54 -11.94 -4.27 47.74
N ASP A 55 -12.67 -3.17 47.96
CA ASP A 55 -13.05 -2.70 49.30
C ASP A 55 -13.97 -3.70 50.01
N ALA A 56 -13.37 -4.49 50.90
CA ALA A 56 -14.05 -5.48 51.74
C ALA A 56 -14.38 -4.98 53.15
N VAL A 57 -14.02 -3.74 53.50
CA VAL A 57 -14.03 -3.25 54.90
C VAL A 57 -15.05 -2.16 55.16
N THR A 58 -15.46 -1.40 54.13
CA THR A 58 -16.45 -0.33 54.31
C THR A 58 -17.82 -0.87 54.76
N ILE A 59 -18.13 -2.13 54.43
CA ILE A 59 -19.26 -2.88 54.99
C ILE A 59 -18.73 -3.81 56.07
N SER A 60 -19.01 -3.48 57.34
CA SER A 60 -18.34 -4.09 58.51
C SER A 60 -18.56 -5.58 58.69
N ASN A 61 -19.69 -6.12 58.18
CA ASN A 61 -20.04 -7.54 58.32
C ASN A 61 -19.53 -8.39 57.14
N GLY A 62 -18.62 -7.82 56.35
CA GLY A 62 -18.10 -8.44 55.14
C GLY A 62 -19.07 -8.32 53.96
N ASN A 63 -18.52 -8.50 52.76
CA ASN A 63 -19.29 -8.49 51.53
C ASN A 63 -19.73 -9.91 51.17
N VAL A 64 -20.98 -10.06 50.76
CA VAL A 64 -21.55 -11.32 50.27
C VAL A 64 -21.81 -11.18 48.78
N GLU A 65 -21.67 -12.26 48.01
CA GLU A 65 -21.98 -12.24 46.57
C GLU A 65 -23.41 -11.74 46.31
N SER A 66 -23.57 -10.98 45.22
CA SER A 66 -24.82 -10.31 44.84
C SER A 66 -25.23 -9.12 45.74
N LEU A 67 -24.41 -8.73 46.73
CA LEU A 67 -24.70 -7.53 47.53
C LEU A 67 -24.67 -6.27 46.67
N LEU A 68 -25.79 -5.52 46.61
CA LEU A 68 -25.96 -4.34 45.75
C LEU A 68 -25.88 -3.04 46.56
N VAL A 69 -25.06 -2.09 46.10
CA VAL A 69 -24.90 -0.75 46.70
C VAL A 69 -24.83 0.34 45.63
N PHE A 70 -25.08 1.58 46.03
CA PHE A 70 -24.78 2.77 45.22
C PHE A 70 -23.50 3.45 45.73
N ASN A 71 -22.44 3.45 44.92
CA ASN A 71 -21.19 4.10 45.27
C ASN A 71 -21.32 5.62 45.23
N THR A 72 -20.95 6.30 46.32
CA THR A 72 -20.96 7.77 46.42
C THR A 72 -19.58 8.42 46.32
N ASN A 73 -18.50 7.65 46.38
CA ASN A 73 -17.13 8.15 46.39
C ASN A 73 -16.39 7.77 45.09
N PRO A 74 -16.33 8.67 44.09
CA PRO A 74 -15.59 8.40 42.87
C PRO A 74 -14.08 8.45 43.11
N SER A 75 -13.33 7.60 42.41
CA SER A 75 -11.87 7.55 42.38
C SER A 75 -11.40 7.09 40.99
N ASN A 76 -10.09 6.96 40.78
CA ASN A 76 -9.53 6.53 39.49
C ASN A 76 -10.08 5.17 39.01
N SER A 77 -10.43 4.27 39.93
CA SER A 77 -10.95 2.93 39.62
C SER A 77 -12.45 2.76 39.88
N LEU A 78 -13.13 3.80 40.41
CA LEU A 78 -14.53 3.74 40.78
C LEU A 78 -15.27 4.98 40.29
N SER A 79 -16.29 4.81 39.45
CA SER A 79 -17.24 5.87 39.15
C SER A 79 -18.41 5.86 40.14
N ARG A 80 -19.15 6.96 40.22
CA ARG A 80 -20.43 7.01 40.94
C ARG A 80 -21.45 6.12 40.21
N GLY A 81 -22.22 5.29 40.93
CA GLY A 81 -23.20 4.39 40.30
C GLY A 81 -23.51 3.14 41.12
N TYR A 82 -24.24 2.21 40.52
CA TYR A 82 -24.61 0.93 41.15
C TYR A 82 -23.50 -0.11 41.00
N TYR A 83 -23.18 -0.81 42.09
CA TYR A 83 -22.19 -1.88 42.13
C TYR A 83 -22.73 -3.09 42.86
N TYR A 84 -22.36 -4.28 42.41
CA TYR A 84 -22.60 -5.52 43.13
C TYR A 84 -21.30 -6.24 43.45
N TRP A 85 -21.26 -6.96 44.57
CA TRP A 85 -20.10 -7.77 44.95
C TRP A 85 -20.13 -9.13 44.25
N LEU A 86 -19.05 -9.49 43.56
CA LEU A 86 -18.83 -10.80 42.95
C LEU A 86 -17.31 -10.98 42.73
N ASP A 87 -16.78 -12.19 42.89
CA ASP A 87 -15.37 -12.52 42.65
C ASP A 87 -14.38 -11.60 43.41
N ASN A 88 -14.66 -11.37 44.70
CA ASN A 88 -13.86 -10.50 45.58
C ASN A 88 -13.68 -9.05 45.09
N ARG A 89 -14.63 -8.55 44.30
CA ARG A 89 -14.59 -7.18 43.78
C ARG A 89 -15.98 -6.57 43.60
N TRP A 90 -16.03 -5.25 43.60
CA TRP A 90 -17.19 -4.44 43.25
C TRP A 90 -17.29 -4.31 41.73
N ASN A 91 -18.32 -4.91 41.14
CA ASN A 91 -18.60 -4.86 39.72
C ASN A 91 -19.68 -3.81 39.44
N ARG A 92 -19.38 -2.85 38.55
CA ARG A 92 -20.30 -1.78 38.20
C ARG A 92 -21.40 -2.30 37.27
N ILE A 93 -22.64 -1.89 37.52
CA ILE A 93 -23.73 -2.02 36.56
C ILE A 93 -23.63 -0.83 35.60
N ILE A 94 -23.43 -1.13 34.31
CA ILE A 94 -23.21 -0.14 33.26
C ILE A 94 -24.44 -0.03 32.34
N ASN A 95 -24.63 1.13 31.72
CA ASN A 95 -25.67 1.37 30.72
C ASN A 95 -25.09 1.42 29.29
N GLU A 96 -25.94 1.61 28.27
CA GLU A 96 -25.51 1.71 26.86
C GLU A 96 -24.49 2.82 26.62
N THR A 97 -24.62 3.96 27.31
CA THR A 97 -23.65 5.05 27.22
C THR A 97 -22.29 4.64 27.76
N ASP A 98 -22.24 3.96 28.92
CA ASP A 98 -21.02 3.41 29.49
C ASP A 98 -20.39 2.32 28.57
N LEU A 99 -21.20 1.48 27.93
CA LEU A 99 -20.75 0.45 26.97
C LEU A 99 -20.15 1.05 25.70
N SER A 100 -20.72 2.15 25.20
CA SER A 100 -20.25 2.84 23.99
C SER A 100 -18.84 3.42 24.13
N ILE A 101 -18.41 3.68 25.37
CA ILE A 101 -17.06 4.14 25.70
C ILE A 101 -16.07 2.96 25.71
N VAL A 102 -16.53 1.75 26.03
CA VAL A 102 -15.68 0.55 26.19
C VAL A 102 -15.54 -0.26 24.89
N LEU A 103 -16.55 -0.25 24.01
CA LEU A 103 -16.60 -1.09 22.80
C LEU A 103 -16.05 -0.43 21.51
N LYS A 104 -15.41 0.74 21.60
CA LYS A 104 -15.00 1.54 20.43
C LYS A 104 -13.70 1.11 19.72
N THR A 105 -13.16 -0.07 19.98
CA THR A 105 -11.79 -0.36 19.52
C THR A 105 -11.67 -1.69 18.77
N VAL A 106 -12.28 -1.78 17.59
CA VAL A 106 -11.64 -2.58 16.53
C VAL A 106 -10.48 -1.73 16.03
N GLY A 107 -9.25 -2.07 16.43
CA GLY A 107 -8.05 -1.45 15.91
C GLY A 107 -7.54 -2.24 14.71
N LEU A 108 -7.46 -1.62 13.53
CA LEU A 108 -6.61 -2.13 12.46
C LEU A 108 -5.21 -1.54 12.66
N VAL A 109 -4.20 -2.38 12.53
CA VAL A 109 -2.80 -2.00 12.72
C VAL A 109 -2.03 -2.08 11.41
N ASP A 110 -0.94 -1.32 11.34
CA ASP A 110 -0.01 -1.39 10.22
C ASP A 110 0.52 -2.81 10.03
N GLY A 111 0.67 -3.20 8.77
CA GLY A 111 1.31 -4.44 8.36
C GLY A 111 2.69 -4.15 7.76
N THR A 112 3.44 -5.18 7.39
CA THR A 112 4.82 -5.02 6.88
C THR A 112 4.96 -4.03 5.71
N ASN A 113 3.95 -3.86 4.87
CA ASN A 113 3.96 -2.95 3.70
C ASN A 113 2.69 -2.09 3.59
N THR A 114 1.93 -1.99 4.67
CA THR A 114 0.64 -1.29 4.67
C THR A 114 0.55 -0.35 5.86
N THR A 115 0.09 0.87 5.62
CA THR A 115 -0.28 1.80 6.69
C THR A 115 -1.80 1.89 6.78
N VAL A 116 -2.30 2.05 7.99
CA VAL A 116 -3.73 2.15 8.28
C VAL A 116 -4.05 3.54 8.82
N GLU A 117 -5.01 4.21 8.18
CA GLU A 117 -5.58 5.47 8.64
C GLU A 117 -7.06 5.24 8.98
N SER A 118 -7.56 5.97 9.98
CA SER A 118 -8.98 5.92 10.37
C SER A 118 -9.56 7.32 10.48
N SER A 119 -10.81 7.49 10.08
CA SER A 119 -11.60 8.69 10.36
C SER A 119 -13.01 8.30 10.79
N ILE A 120 -13.66 9.19 11.56
CA ILE A 120 -15.09 9.06 11.85
C ILE A 120 -15.87 9.63 10.67
N ASP A 121 -16.91 8.93 10.24
CA ASP A 121 -17.80 9.43 9.20
C ASP A 121 -18.46 10.74 9.66
N PRO A 122 -18.36 11.85 8.90
CA PRO A 122 -18.90 13.14 9.32
C PRO A 122 -20.43 13.14 9.41
N THR A 123 -21.11 12.17 8.81
CA THR A 123 -22.57 12.02 8.82
C THR A 123 -23.07 10.99 9.82
N ASP A 124 -22.20 10.10 10.31
CA ASP A 124 -22.53 9.09 11.31
C ASP A 124 -21.37 8.90 12.31
N PRO A 125 -21.46 9.49 13.52
CA PRO A 125 -20.44 9.40 14.56
C PRO A 125 -20.14 7.96 15.05
N ASN A 126 -20.98 6.99 14.70
CA ASN A 126 -20.80 5.58 15.06
C ASN A 126 -20.12 4.76 13.96
N LYS A 127 -19.79 5.37 12.82
CA LYS A 127 -19.11 4.71 11.71
C LYS A 127 -17.67 5.18 11.61
N THR A 128 -16.74 4.23 11.66
CA THR A 128 -15.32 4.48 11.40
C THR A 128 -14.97 4.03 9.98
N ASN A 129 -14.46 4.95 9.17
CA ASN A 129 -13.93 4.67 7.85
C ASN A 129 -12.44 4.31 7.99
N TRP A 130 -12.06 3.13 7.51
CA TRP A 130 -10.69 2.65 7.50
C TRP A 130 -10.10 2.75 6.10
N LYS A 131 -8.92 3.34 6.00
CA LYS A 131 -8.14 3.40 4.77
C LYS A 131 -6.86 2.61 4.97
N VAL A 132 -6.74 1.50 4.25
CA VAL A 132 -5.50 0.70 4.20
C VAL A 132 -4.72 1.15 2.97
N ASN A 133 -3.63 1.86 3.20
CA ASN A 133 -2.71 2.24 2.15
C ASN A 133 -1.68 1.12 1.98
N VAL A 134 -1.47 0.66 0.74
CA VAL A 134 -0.32 -0.18 0.40
C VAL A 134 0.76 0.73 -0.15
N ALA A 135 1.99 0.63 0.35
CA ALA A 135 3.08 1.39 -0.23
C ALA A 135 3.26 1.01 -1.71
N THR A 136 3.23 2.00 -2.61
CA THR A 136 3.57 1.76 -4.02
C THR A 136 4.95 1.11 -4.10
N ALA A 137 5.04 -0.01 -4.82
CA ALA A 137 6.30 -0.74 -4.99
C ALA A 137 7.38 0.20 -5.52
N LYS A 138 8.49 0.28 -4.78
CA LYS A 138 9.64 1.13 -5.11
C LYS A 138 10.73 0.25 -5.78
N GLY A 139 10.95 0.35 -7.10
CA GLY A 139 11.90 -0.47 -7.88
C GLY A 139 13.40 -0.10 -7.75
N ALA A 140 14.08 -0.55 -6.70
CA ALA A 140 15.48 -0.32 -6.26
C ALA A 140 16.43 0.69 -6.99
N ASN A 141 16.99 1.65 -6.22
CA ASN A 141 18.45 1.86 -6.19
C ASN A 141 18.92 2.59 -4.90
N GLY A 142 19.79 1.95 -4.12
CA GLY A 142 20.33 2.51 -2.87
C GLY A 142 19.23 2.91 -1.89
N THR A 143 19.55 3.68 -0.85
CA THR A 143 18.65 4.14 0.22
C THR A 143 17.50 5.07 -0.24
N THR A 144 17.14 5.06 -1.53
CA THR A 144 16.15 5.94 -2.15
C THR A 144 14.99 5.14 -2.76
N PRO A 145 13.73 5.47 -2.41
CA PRO A 145 12.52 5.06 -3.11
C PRO A 145 12.64 5.14 -4.61
N SER A 146 12.35 4.05 -5.27
CA SER A 146 12.75 3.86 -6.64
C SER A 146 11.50 3.75 -7.51
N ASN A 147 11.43 4.43 -8.65
CA ASN A 147 10.30 4.25 -9.56
C ASN A 147 10.36 2.83 -10.15
N LEU A 148 9.20 2.19 -10.33
CA LEU A 148 9.06 1.11 -11.32
C LEU A 148 9.80 1.54 -12.59
N GLY A 149 10.68 0.66 -13.09
CA GLY A 149 11.73 0.96 -14.06
C GLY A 149 11.36 2.07 -15.04
N VAL A 150 11.82 3.28 -14.76
CA VAL A 150 11.80 4.33 -15.77
C VAL A 150 12.82 3.90 -16.82
N VAL A 151 12.32 3.34 -17.92
CA VAL A 151 13.02 3.41 -19.18
C VAL A 151 13.14 4.91 -19.45
N LYS A 152 14.32 5.48 -19.16
CA LYS A 152 14.61 6.84 -19.60
C LYS A 152 14.63 6.81 -21.12
N GLU A 153 13.83 7.64 -21.77
CA GLU A 153 14.03 7.93 -23.18
C GLU A 153 15.48 8.38 -23.35
N ALA A 154 16.25 7.65 -24.17
CA ALA A 154 17.62 8.01 -24.46
C ALA A 154 17.61 9.37 -25.15
N ALA A 155 18.44 10.31 -24.67
CA ALA A 155 18.52 11.65 -25.25
C ALA A 155 19.09 11.63 -26.69
N GLU A 156 19.82 10.57 -27.07
CA GLU A 156 20.28 10.31 -28.44
C GLU A 156 20.34 8.79 -28.75
N ASN A 157 19.89 8.38 -29.94
CA ASN A 157 19.74 6.99 -30.44
C ASN A 157 18.62 6.17 -29.74
N PRO A 158 18.27 4.95 -30.24
CA PRO A 158 16.89 4.51 -30.40
C PRO A 158 16.10 4.58 -29.10
N SER A 159 14.90 5.16 -29.18
CA SER A 159 14.01 5.21 -28.02
C SER A 159 13.37 3.85 -27.80
N VAL A 160 13.22 3.48 -26.53
CA VAL A 160 12.38 2.34 -26.14
C VAL A 160 11.05 2.93 -25.72
N VAL A 161 10.00 2.58 -26.45
CA VAL A 161 8.63 3.05 -26.22
C VAL A 161 7.84 1.95 -25.52
N ILE A 162 7.05 2.32 -24.52
CA ILE A 162 6.11 1.43 -23.84
C ILE A 162 4.69 1.84 -24.25
N SER A 163 3.93 0.94 -24.85
CA SER A 163 2.53 1.21 -25.23
C SER A 163 1.63 1.30 -24.00
N GLN A 164 0.42 1.85 -24.16
CA GLN A 164 -0.57 1.89 -23.06
C GLN A 164 -0.99 0.49 -22.59
N ASP A 165 -0.78 -0.53 -23.43
CA ASP A 165 -1.03 -1.94 -23.12
C ASP A 165 0.20 -2.66 -22.55
N GLY A 166 1.31 -1.94 -22.31
CA GLY A 166 2.54 -2.47 -21.71
C GLY A 166 3.48 -3.17 -22.68
N GLU A 167 3.27 -3.05 -23.99
CA GLU A 167 4.17 -3.60 -25.00
C GLU A 167 5.43 -2.74 -25.12
N LEU A 168 6.59 -3.40 -25.13
CA LEU A 168 7.89 -2.78 -25.34
C LEU A 168 8.21 -2.78 -26.83
N SER A 169 8.42 -1.60 -27.40
CA SER A 169 8.92 -1.44 -28.77
C SER A 169 10.17 -0.55 -28.80
N VAL A 170 11.00 -0.71 -29.83
CA VAL A 170 12.21 0.08 -30.05
C VAL A 170 12.05 0.89 -31.33
N SER A 171 12.16 2.21 -31.27
CA SER A 171 12.12 3.09 -32.44
C SER A 171 13.53 3.35 -32.97
N PHE A 172 13.71 3.14 -34.27
CA PHE A 172 14.97 3.37 -34.98
C PHE A 172 14.93 4.65 -35.84
N GLU A 173 13.93 5.52 -35.71
CA GLU A 173 13.72 6.67 -36.60
C GLU A 173 14.90 7.66 -36.63
N THR A 174 15.65 7.76 -35.54
CA THR A 174 16.85 8.61 -35.43
C THR A 174 18.15 7.86 -35.71
N MET A 175 18.08 6.57 -36.07
CA MET A 175 19.22 5.75 -36.44
C MET A 175 19.35 5.68 -37.96
N HIS A 176 20.60 5.76 -38.45
CA HIS A 176 20.96 5.61 -39.87
C HIS A 176 20.76 6.85 -40.75
N ALA A 177 21.53 7.90 -40.47
CA ALA A 177 21.53 9.11 -41.26
C ALA A 177 22.02 8.87 -42.71
N ILE A 178 21.31 9.50 -43.65
CA ILE A 178 21.67 9.62 -45.06
C ILE A 178 22.06 11.08 -45.30
N LYS A 179 23.24 11.34 -45.86
CA LYS A 179 23.76 12.70 -46.06
C LYS A 179 24.41 12.89 -47.41
N GLN A 180 24.29 14.10 -47.95
CA GLN A 180 25.14 14.60 -49.02
C GLN A 180 26.28 15.43 -48.41
N VAL A 181 27.52 15.19 -48.85
CA VAL A 181 28.73 15.83 -48.34
C VAL A 181 29.49 16.48 -49.49
N ASN A 182 29.67 17.79 -49.42
CA ASN A 182 30.27 18.63 -50.48
C ASN A 182 31.62 19.24 -50.05
N GLN A 183 32.16 18.76 -48.94
CA GLN A 183 33.47 19.12 -48.37
C GLN A 183 33.98 17.92 -47.58
N ASP A 184 35.25 17.97 -47.15
CA ASP A 184 35.83 16.94 -46.30
C ASP A 184 34.96 16.67 -45.06
N TYR A 185 34.73 15.39 -44.76
CA TYR A 185 33.78 14.97 -43.74
C TYR A 185 34.28 13.75 -42.96
N ASN A 186 34.20 13.84 -41.63
CA ASN A 186 34.44 12.71 -40.75
C ASN A 186 33.12 11.96 -40.53
N ALA A 187 33.02 10.75 -41.07
CA ALA A 187 31.81 9.93 -40.97
C ALA A 187 31.50 9.58 -39.51
N LYS A 188 30.24 9.77 -39.10
CA LYS A 188 29.77 9.45 -37.75
C LYS A 188 29.19 8.04 -37.74
N LEU A 189 29.21 7.37 -36.58
CA LEU A 189 28.62 6.04 -36.41
C LEU A 189 27.11 5.98 -36.64
N ALA A 190 26.44 7.14 -36.62
CA ALA A 190 25.04 7.27 -36.96
C ALA A 190 24.80 7.37 -38.48
N ASP A 191 25.80 7.72 -39.28
CA ASP A 191 25.68 7.79 -40.74
C ASP A 191 25.68 6.37 -41.32
N VAL A 192 24.94 6.15 -42.40
CA VAL A 192 24.88 4.86 -43.11
C VAL A 192 25.09 5.04 -44.61
N VAL A 193 24.60 6.14 -45.18
CA VAL A 193 24.83 6.48 -46.59
C VAL A 193 25.40 7.89 -46.69
N LEU A 194 26.54 8.02 -47.36
CA LEU A 194 27.21 9.28 -47.63
C LEU A 194 27.34 9.47 -49.14
N PHE A 195 26.60 10.45 -49.67
CA PHE A 195 26.65 10.89 -51.05
C PHE A 195 27.71 12.00 -51.17
N GLY A 196 28.90 11.62 -51.65
CA GLY A 196 29.98 12.56 -51.89
C GLY A 196 29.74 13.38 -53.14
N ASP A 197 29.50 14.67 -52.97
CA ASP A 197 29.34 15.64 -54.04
C ASP A 197 30.67 16.35 -54.27
N ALA A 198 31.41 15.89 -55.28
CA ALA A 198 32.67 16.48 -55.70
C ALA A 198 32.50 17.35 -56.96
N SER A 199 31.32 17.96 -57.16
CA SER A 199 31.05 18.82 -58.32
C SER A 199 32.04 20.00 -58.42
N VAL A 200 32.43 20.59 -57.29
CA VAL A 200 33.30 21.78 -57.22
C VAL A 200 34.78 21.42 -56.98
N SER A 201 35.07 20.59 -55.99
CA SER A 201 36.42 20.16 -55.62
C SER A 201 36.43 18.70 -55.20
N SER A 202 37.61 18.09 -55.21
CA SER A 202 37.79 16.76 -54.58
C SER A 202 37.48 16.84 -53.09
N ILE A 203 36.88 15.79 -52.54
CA ILE A 203 36.52 15.69 -51.12
C ILE A 203 37.06 14.40 -50.51
N THR A 204 37.23 14.39 -49.20
CA THR A 204 37.69 13.24 -48.42
C THR A 204 36.69 12.89 -47.34
N ILE A 205 36.20 11.66 -47.37
CA ILE A 205 35.35 11.09 -46.33
C ILE A 205 36.21 10.16 -45.48
N ALA A 206 36.46 10.55 -44.23
CA ALA A 206 37.21 9.74 -43.28
C ALA A 206 36.27 8.80 -42.52
N LEU A 207 36.49 7.50 -42.63
CA LEU A 207 35.79 6.48 -41.85
C LEU A 207 36.20 6.56 -40.37
N PRO A 208 35.25 6.34 -39.44
CA PRO A 208 35.56 6.33 -38.02
C PRO A 208 36.41 5.11 -37.65
N ASN A 209 36.93 5.10 -36.42
CA ASN A 209 37.67 3.96 -35.90
C ASN A 209 36.81 2.67 -35.97
N PRO A 210 37.25 1.62 -36.68
CA PRO A 210 36.51 0.36 -36.80
C PRO A 210 36.41 -0.43 -35.49
N VAL A 211 37.28 -0.16 -34.51
CA VAL A 211 37.32 -0.88 -33.22
C VAL A 211 35.99 -0.75 -32.48
N ASN A 212 35.48 -1.88 -31.98
CA ASN A 212 34.18 -2.02 -31.30
C ASN A 212 32.95 -1.65 -32.16
N ASN A 213 33.11 -1.49 -33.47
CA ASN A 213 32.03 -1.18 -34.42
C ASN A 213 31.71 -2.35 -35.37
N LYS A 214 31.94 -3.59 -34.94
CA LYS A 214 31.70 -4.79 -35.75
C LYS A 214 30.28 -4.83 -36.30
N GLY A 215 30.15 -5.03 -37.61
CA GLY A 215 28.88 -5.08 -38.32
C GLY A 215 28.33 -3.72 -38.75
N LYS A 216 28.95 -2.59 -38.35
CA LYS A 216 28.60 -1.28 -38.90
C LYS A 216 28.92 -1.22 -40.38
N LYS A 217 28.02 -0.61 -41.15
CA LYS A 217 28.10 -0.50 -42.60
C LYS A 217 28.07 0.96 -43.03
N PHE A 218 28.86 1.28 -44.04
CA PHE A 218 28.79 2.54 -44.77
C PHE A 218 28.63 2.26 -46.26
N THR A 219 27.69 2.96 -46.88
CA THR A 219 27.65 3.13 -48.33
C THR A 219 28.19 4.51 -48.63
N ILE A 220 29.31 4.59 -49.34
CA ILE A 220 29.89 5.85 -49.79
C ILE A 220 29.86 5.86 -51.30
N LYS A 221 29.21 6.87 -51.88
CA LYS A 221 28.96 6.97 -53.31
C LYS A 221 29.26 8.38 -53.79
N LYS A 222 30.01 8.53 -54.88
CA LYS A 222 30.09 9.80 -55.59
C LYS A 222 28.74 10.12 -56.20
N TYR A 223 28.19 11.28 -55.90
CA TYR A 223 26.82 11.66 -56.25
C TYR A 223 26.80 12.99 -57.00
N ASP A 224 27.58 13.01 -58.07
CA ASP A 224 27.65 14.08 -59.06
C ASP A 224 28.09 13.48 -60.40
N ASP A 225 27.94 14.24 -61.47
CA ASP A 225 28.25 13.85 -62.86
C ASP A 225 29.64 14.29 -63.34
N ASN A 226 30.44 14.94 -62.49
CA ASN A 226 31.74 15.50 -62.85
C ASN A 226 32.87 14.49 -62.62
N GLU A 227 33.72 14.29 -63.63
CA GLU A 227 34.89 13.40 -63.57
C GLU A 227 36.21 14.12 -63.21
N SER A 228 36.19 15.45 -63.04
CA SER A 228 37.39 16.25 -62.78
C SER A 228 37.86 16.16 -61.33
N ASN A 229 36.98 15.73 -60.42
CA ASN A 229 37.19 15.74 -58.98
C ASN A 229 36.82 14.40 -58.36
N PHE A 230 37.55 14.05 -57.30
CA PHE A 230 37.48 12.74 -56.68
C PHE A 230 36.71 12.77 -55.38
N VAL A 231 35.95 11.70 -55.12
CA VAL A 231 35.55 11.33 -53.77
C VAL A 231 36.59 10.35 -53.23
N ASN A 232 37.35 10.79 -52.24
CA ASN A 232 38.34 10.00 -51.54
C ASN A 232 37.71 9.42 -50.26
N VAL A 233 38.09 8.20 -49.90
CA VAL A 233 37.69 7.56 -48.64
C VAL A 233 38.93 7.10 -47.89
N THR A 234 39.10 7.55 -46.65
CA THR A 234 40.26 7.22 -45.83
C THR A 234 39.83 6.50 -44.55
N GLY A 235 40.75 5.74 -43.94
CA GLY A 235 40.49 4.99 -42.72
C GLY A 235 41.33 3.71 -42.66
N GLN A 236 41.14 2.94 -41.59
CA GLN A 236 41.76 1.62 -41.44
C GLN A 236 41.03 0.59 -42.31
N ILE A 237 41.27 0.62 -43.62
CA ILE A 237 40.64 -0.27 -44.60
C ILE A 237 41.60 -1.43 -44.89
N GLU A 238 41.13 -2.66 -44.83
CA GLU A 238 41.96 -3.85 -45.08
C GLU A 238 42.53 -3.83 -46.51
N GLY A 239 43.84 -4.08 -46.62
CA GLY A 239 44.53 -4.23 -47.90
C GLY A 239 44.70 -2.95 -48.71
N VAL A 240 44.36 -1.78 -48.15
CA VAL A 240 44.42 -0.49 -48.84
C VAL A 240 45.42 0.43 -48.14
N SER A 241 46.55 0.74 -48.80
CA SER A 241 47.51 1.74 -48.35
C SER A 241 47.27 3.07 -49.07
N GLY A 242 46.69 4.08 -48.40
CA GLY A 242 46.48 5.42 -48.96
C GLY A 242 45.03 5.82 -49.20
N GLY A 243 44.07 4.95 -48.90
CA GLY A 243 42.64 5.20 -49.07
C GLY A 243 42.09 4.76 -50.43
N LEU A 244 40.78 4.92 -50.61
CA LEU A 244 40.05 4.67 -51.85
C LEU A 244 39.76 6.00 -52.53
N TYR A 245 39.60 5.98 -53.84
CA TYR A 245 39.21 7.18 -54.59
C TYR A 245 38.43 6.80 -55.85
N THR A 246 37.53 7.69 -56.27
CA THR A 246 36.82 7.56 -57.54
C THR A 246 36.49 8.93 -58.11
N ALA A 247 36.69 9.05 -59.42
CA ALA A 247 36.18 10.16 -60.24
C ALA A 247 34.95 9.74 -61.07
N LEU A 248 34.66 8.43 -61.16
CA LEU A 248 33.56 7.95 -62.01
C LEU A 248 32.20 8.35 -61.40
N PRO A 249 31.30 8.97 -62.18
CA PRO A 249 29.99 9.38 -61.69
C PRO A 249 29.22 8.20 -61.10
N TYR A 250 28.55 8.42 -59.97
CA TYR A 250 27.69 7.41 -59.35
C TYR A 250 28.38 6.09 -58.96
N SER A 251 29.71 6.07 -58.86
CA SER A 251 30.47 4.93 -58.35
C SER A 251 30.77 5.06 -56.86
N GLY A 252 31.12 3.95 -56.21
CA GLY A 252 31.36 3.94 -54.77
C GLY A 252 31.68 2.57 -54.20
N TRP A 253 31.53 2.49 -52.88
CA TRP A 253 31.82 1.28 -52.11
C TRP A 253 30.78 1.06 -51.02
N ASN A 254 30.50 -0.22 -50.78
CA ASN A 254 29.91 -0.65 -49.52
C ASN A 254 31.05 -1.18 -48.64
N LEU A 255 31.12 -0.69 -47.41
CA LEU A 255 32.11 -1.08 -46.41
C LEU A 255 31.43 -1.63 -45.17
N VAL A 256 32.07 -2.61 -44.51
CA VAL A 256 31.63 -3.15 -43.21
C VAL A 256 32.81 -3.27 -42.26
N SER A 257 32.66 -2.88 -41.00
CA SER A 257 33.68 -3.11 -39.98
C SER A 257 33.61 -4.54 -39.46
N ASP A 258 34.76 -5.21 -39.32
CA ASP A 258 34.86 -6.50 -38.62
C ASP A 258 35.14 -6.35 -37.11
N GLY A 259 35.26 -5.10 -36.63
CA GLY A 259 35.66 -4.76 -35.26
C GLY A 259 37.15 -4.44 -35.11
N THR A 260 37.94 -4.51 -36.17
CA THR A 260 39.37 -4.16 -36.20
C THR A 260 39.76 -3.31 -37.40
N VAL A 261 39.18 -3.58 -38.56
CA VAL A 261 39.39 -2.85 -39.83
C VAL A 261 38.07 -2.77 -40.60
N TRP A 262 38.00 -1.84 -41.55
CA TRP A 262 36.94 -1.76 -42.54
C TRP A 262 37.23 -2.71 -43.71
N LYS A 263 36.25 -3.52 -44.08
CA LYS A 263 36.28 -4.43 -45.23
C LYS A 263 35.46 -3.83 -46.35
N ILE A 264 35.96 -3.91 -47.58
CA ILE A 264 35.19 -3.58 -48.77
C ILE A 264 34.36 -4.82 -49.12
N ILE A 265 33.03 -4.69 -49.06
CA ILE A 265 32.11 -5.78 -49.42
C ILE A 265 31.64 -5.68 -50.86
N GLU A 266 31.62 -4.48 -51.42
CA GLU A 266 31.21 -4.25 -52.80
C GLU A 266 31.85 -2.95 -53.31
N LYS A 267 32.15 -2.94 -54.61
CA LYS A 267 32.48 -1.75 -55.38
C LYS A 267 31.49 -1.70 -56.55
N PHE A 268 30.90 -0.54 -56.79
CA PHE A 268 29.91 -0.31 -57.85
C PHE A 268 30.18 1.01 -58.58
#